data_AF-A0A2N1SY45-F1
#
_entry.id   AF-A0A2N1SY45-F1
#
_cell.length_a   1.000
_cell.length_b   1.000
_cell.length_c   1.000
_cell.angle_alpha   90.00
_cell.angle_beta   90.00
_cell.angle_gamma   90.00
#
_symmetry.space_group_name_H-M   'P 1'
#
loop_
_entity.id
_entity.type
_entity.pdbx_description
1 polymer ?
#
loop_
_entity_poly.entity_id
_entity_poly.type
_entity_poly.pdbx_seq_one_letter_code
_entity_poly.pdbx_strand_id
1 'polypeptide(L)'
;MKEITRIHIAKVPYDIEFAAKKDIEKYIKALELYAEDDELLQDIEIRITELLSDRGVSVNGVITVDDVVAIRKQLGEPEEFMGDEKRAKPNVEVSHINAERKLFRDKDNAVLGGVLSGCANYFGVNPLWLRLIFIATLFFSAGTVLLAYLLLWVIIPPAKTAAEKLQMCGKPVNLDSIRELNESGQNLASERERATAVRRVIMLIIGVISIGISVTTLMFTIFAAFGIYHYNVFGGIVPGAQWAFVVAYILAIISGVLLSTLFAVVAYIAFTLNINKRIIISVIVIVVAGLLSFGTAVGLVSYQSMRVDSQIQRTVKDSSISVPAGFSSIKKISVDARSVQIKYVVDNNNRIVYHSLPGDEQPNISYDGTNLSVKLQPNLSARWPHLQPTLTIYGPKLDLIEVKYGNVIYSAIKQDLAIFTTGQNSSINLSGGIFNNLAIDARDNSSVSADESTVENVIINSQTDSDIELGTVKSLDVTQPEACPANASAKVDLQSVSAGTMLYNSKEIKAGTYDAICGSITFDGKN
;
A
#
# COMPACT_ATOMS: atom_id res chain seq x y z
N MET A 1 28.07 83.35 -5.06
CA MET A 1 27.23 82.39 -4.33
C MET A 1 26.31 81.73 -5.33
N LYS A 2 26.22 80.40 -5.32
CA LYS A 2 25.23 79.69 -6.14
C LYS A 2 23.88 79.72 -5.42
N GLU A 3 22.80 79.95 -6.16
CA GLU A 3 21.44 80.01 -5.62
C GLU A 3 20.94 78.60 -5.31
N ILE A 4 20.40 78.39 -4.10
CA ILE A 4 19.96 77.08 -3.59
C ILE A 4 18.45 77.14 -3.32
N THR A 5 17.74 76.09 -3.70
CA THR A 5 16.30 75.92 -3.49
C THR A 5 15.99 74.53 -2.95
N ARG A 6 14.73 74.16 -2.72
CA ARG A 6 14.33 72.84 -2.18
C ARG A 6 13.58 71.99 -3.20
N ILE A 7 13.80 70.67 -3.16
CA ILE A 7 13.10 69.64 -3.93
C ILE A 7 12.80 68.41 -3.05
N HIS A 8 11.80 67.62 -3.41
CA HIS A 8 11.51 66.33 -2.77
C HIS A 8 11.58 65.22 -3.83
N ILE A 9 12.27 64.13 -3.52
CA ILE A 9 12.40 62.94 -4.40
C ILE A 9 12.11 61.71 -3.54
N ALA A 10 11.19 60.84 -3.94
CA ALA A 10 10.72 59.71 -3.12
C ALA A 10 10.28 60.13 -1.69
N LYS A 11 9.66 61.30 -1.56
CA LYS A 11 9.27 61.93 -0.28
C LYS A 11 10.46 62.29 0.65
N VAL A 12 11.69 62.30 0.14
CA VAL A 12 12.88 62.74 0.87
C VAL A 12 13.23 64.19 0.49
N PRO A 13 13.37 65.11 1.47
CA PRO A 13 13.73 66.51 1.19
C PRO A 13 15.23 66.68 0.91
N TYR A 14 15.54 67.46 -0.13
CA TYR A 14 16.89 67.89 -0.48
C TYR A 14 16.93 69.39 -0.78
N ASP A 15 18.06 70.01 -0.49
CA ASP A 15 18.38 71.33 -1.03
C ASP A 15 19.11 71.13 -2.37
N ILE A 16 18.97 72.04 -3.34
CA ILE A 16 19.45 71.85 -4.72
C ILE A 16 19.89 73.17 -5.34
N GLU A 17 21.03 73.16 -6.03
CA GLU A 17 21.48 74.31 -6.84
C GLU A 17 20.46 74.62 -7.94
N PHE A 18 20.16 75.90 -8.18
CA PHE A 18 19.16 76.32 -9.17
C PHE A 18 19.40 75.73 -10.57
N ALA A 19 20.66 75.62 -10.99
CA ALA A 19 21.04 74.99 -12.26
C ALA A 19 20.72 73.49 -12.29
N ALA A 20 21.00 72.76 -11.20
CA ALA A 20 20.74 71.33 -11.08
C ALA A 20 19.23 71.03 -11.00
N LYS A 21 18.46 71.92 -10.36
CA LYS A 21 17.01 71.78 -10.21
C LYS A 21 16.30 71.67 -11.56
N LYS A 22 16.64 72.53 -12.50
CA LYS A 22 16.04 72.51 -13.84
C LYS A 22 16.30 71.18 -14.57
N ASP A 23 17.51 70.64 -14.43
CA ASP A 23 17.91 69.40 -15.10
C ASP A 23 17.25 68.17 -14.50
N ILE A 24 17.19 68.07 -13.16
CA ILE A 24 16.56 66.93 -12.48
C ILE A 24 15.04 66.94 -12.60
N GLU A 25 14.38 68.11 -12.56
CA GLU A 25 12.92 68.21 -12.78
C GLU A 25 12.55 67.79 -14.21
N LYS A 26 13.36 68.17 -15.20
CA LYS A 26 13.18 67.71 -16.58
C LYS A 26 13.32 66.19 -16.68
N TYR A 27 14.30 65.61 -15.97
CA TYR A 27 14.55 64.17 -15.96
C TYR A 27 13.42 63.39 -15.26
N ILE A 28 12.98 63.82 -14.08
CA ILE A 28 11.86 63.20 -13.34
C ILE A 28 10.58 63.26 -14.18
N LYS A 29 10.30 64.39 -14.84
CA LYS A 29 9.13 64.51 -15.73
C LYS A 29 9.18 63.53 -16.91
N ALA A 30 10.36 63.21 -17.43
CA ALA A 30 10.52 62.18 -18.45
C ALA A 30 10.30 60.77 -17.87
N LEU A 31 10.69 60.53 -16.60
CA LEU A 31 10.43 59.27 -15.91
C LEU A 31 8.96 59.05 -15.59
N GLU A 32 8.19 60.10 -15.26
CA GLU A 32 6.74 60.03 -15.09
C GLU A 32 6.04 59.50 -16.35
N LEU A 33 6.53 59.88 -17.54
CA LEU A 33 6.03 59.38 -18.82
C LEU A 33 6.47 57.94 -19.12
N TYR A 34 7.60 57.49 -18.56
CA TYR A 34 8.16 56.14 -18.77
C TYR A 34 7.50 55.09 -17.87
N ALA A 35 7.25 55.46 -16.62
CA ALA A 35 6.93 54.50 -15.57
C ALA A 35 5.55 53.84 -15.75
N GLU A 36 4.64 54.44 -16.54
CA GLU A 36 3.24 54.00 -16.79
C GLU A 36 2.35 53.88 -15.52
N ASP A 37 2.91 53.46 -14.37
CA ASP A 37 2.29 53.33 -13.06
C ASP A 37 3.11 54.03 -11.95
N ASP A 38 2.43 54.38 -10.85
CA ASP A 38 3.02 55.11 -9.71
C ASP A 38 4.03 54.26 -8.91
N GLU A 39 3.95 52.91 -8.98
CA GLU A 39 4.82 52.01 -8.23
C GLU A 39 6.21 51.94 -8.85
N LEU A 40 6.28 51.81 -10.19
CA LEU A 40 7.51 51.87 -10.96
C LEU A 40 8.17 53.24 -10.82
N LEU A 41 7.40 54.33 -10.87
CA LEU A 41 7.93 55.68 -10.67
C LEU A 41 8.55 55.80 -9.27
N GLN A 42 7.85 55.32 -8.24
CA GLN A 42 8.33 55.34 -6.87
C GLN A 42 9.63 54.53 -6.70
N ASP A 43 9.73 53.35 -7.30
CA ASP A 43 10.94 52.52 -7.25
C ASP A 43 12.13 53.19 -7.94
N ILE A 44 11.89 53.88 -9.07
CA ILE A 44 12.90 54.68 -9.75
C ILE A 44 13.34 55.86 -8.87
N GLU A 45 12.41 56.62 -8.28
CA GLU A 45 12.74 57.73 -7.39
C GLU A 45 13.53 57.28 -6.15
N ILE A 46 13.17 56.12 -5.56
CA ILE A 46 13.94 55.53 -4.47
C ILE A 46 15.38 55.27 -4.93
N ARG A 47 15.56 54.70 -6.13
CA ARG A 47 16.91 54.51 -6.68
C ARG A 47 17.64 55.84 -6.87
N ILE A 48 16.97 56.90 -7.32
CA ILE A 48 17.57 58.24 -7.40
C ILE A 48 18.09 58.69 -6.03
N THR A 49 17.31 58.50 -4.96
CA THR A 49 17.75 58.85 -3.59
C THR A 49 18.92 58.00 -3.10
N GLU A 50 18.97 56.71 -3.46
CA GLU A 50 20.11 55.84 -3.14
C GLU A 50 21.39 56.31 -3.86
N LEU A 51 21.29 56.69 -5.14
CA LEU A 51 22.43 57.20 -5.91
C LEU A 51 22.97 58.52 -5.37
N LEU A 52 22.09 59.40 -4.91
CA LEU A 52 22.48 60.63 -4.21
C LEU A 52 23.24 60.31 -2.91
N SER A 53 22.74 59.36 -2.12
CA SER A 53 23.40 58.91 -0.90
C SER A 53 24.75 58.24 -1.17
N ASP A 54 24.87 57.40 -2.21
CA ASP A 54 26.13 56.74 -2.62
C ASP A 54 27.21 57.77 -3.00
N ARG A 55 26.80 58.96 -3.46
CA ARG A 55 27.67 60.10 -3.77
C ARG A 55 27.97 61.00 -2.57
N GLY A 56 27.46 60.68 -1.38
CA GLY A 56 27.68 61.44 -0.15
C GLY A 56 26.73 62.62 0.04
N VAL A 57 25.66 62.72 -0.76
CA VAL A 57 24.60 63.72 -0.53
C VAL A 57 23.71 63.23 0.62
N SER A 58 23.86 63.86 1.79
CA SER A 58 23.03 63.54 2.96
C SER A 58 21.57 63.99 2.77
N VAL A 59 20.67 63.52 3.62
CA VAL A 59 19.30 64.07 3.74
C VAL A 59 19.39 65.56 4.09
N ASN A 60 18.65 66.42 3.39
CA ASN A 60 18.80 67.89 3.39
C ASN A 60 20.17 68.42 2.90
N GLY A 61 20.98 67.57 2.26
CA GLY A 61 22.20 67.98 1.57
C GLY A 61 21.90 68.75 0.29
N VAL A 62 22.93 69.39 -0.28
CA VAL A 62 22.82 70.18 -1.52
C VAL A 62 23.14 69.31 -2.73
N ILE A 63 22.17 69.14 -3.63
CA ILE A 63 22.36 68.46 -4.93
C ILE A 63 23.01 69.43 -5.92
N THR A 64 24.08 68.97 -6.58
CA THR A 64 24.82 69.74 -7.59
C THR A 64 24.55 69.20 -9.01
N VAL A 65 24.97 69.95 -10.04
CA VAL A 65 24.80 69.52 -11.44
C VAL A 65 25.55 68.20 -11.72
N ASP A 66 26.73 68.02 -11.11
CA ASP A 66 27.53 66.80 -11.26
C ASP A 66 26.81 65.55 -10.71
N ASP A 67 25.98 65.72 -9.68
CA ASP A 67 25.19 64.62 -9.11
C ASP A 67 24.06 64.21 -10.06
N VAL A 68 23.39 65.17 -10.68
CA VAL A 68 22.34 64.90 -11.70
C VAL A 68 22.94 64.17 -12.91
N VAL A 69 24.11 64.60 -13.38
CA VAL A 69 24.82 63.92 -14.48
C VAL A 69 25.18 62.48 -14.11
N ALA A 70 25.62 62.24 -12.87
CA ALA A 70 25.95 60.89 -12.40
C ALA A 70 24.72 59.97 -12.31
N ILE A 71 23.59 60.49 -11.84
CA ILE A 71 22.31 59.75 -11.77
C ILE A 71 21.89 59.32 -13.17
N ARG A 72 21.86 60.25 -14.12
CA ARG A 72 21.52 59.99 -15.53
C ARG A 72 22.44 58.95 -16.16
N LYS A 73 23.75 59.01 -15.86
CA LYS A 73 24.73 58.04 -16.35
C LYS A 73 24.48 56.61 -15.82
N GLN A 74 23.97 56.47 -14.60
CA GLN A 74 23.78 55.15 -13.98
C GLN A 74 22.39 54.56 -14.24
N LEU A 75 21.33 55.37 -14.24
CA LEU A 75 19.97 54.94 -14.55
C LEU A 75 19.73 54.81 -16.07
N GLY A 76 20.41 55.63 -16.87
CA GLY A 76 20.16 55.79 -18.31
C GLY A 76 19.16 56.90 -18.62
N GLU A 77 18.98 57.20 -19.91
CA GLU A 77 18.00 58.20 -20.36
C GLU A 77 16.65 57.53 -20.66
N PRO A 78 15.50 58.05 -20.16
CA PRO A 78 14.19 57.46 -20.42
C PRO A 78 13.87 57.33 -21.91
N GLU A 79 14.32 58.29 -22.72
CA GLU A 79 14.16 58.31 -24.18
C GLU A 79 14.90 57.15 -24.89
N GLU A 80 15.94 56.57 -24.27
CA GLU A 80 16.63 55.38 -24.81
C GLU A 80 15.78 54.11 -24.66
N PHE A 81 14.86 54.11 -23.70
CA PHE A 81 13.98 53.00 -23.36
C PHE A 81 12.55 53.21 -23.89
N MET A 82 12.16 54.45 -24.21
CA MET A 82 10.91 54.79 -24.89
C MET A 82 11.06 54.64 -26.41
N GLY A 83 10.81 53.46 -26.94
CA GLY A 83 10.74 53.25 -28.39
C GLY A 83 10.35 51.83 -28.77
N ASP A 84 9.60 51.69 -29.86
CA ASP A 84 9.18 50.41 -30.44
C ASP A 84 10.35 49.43 -30.60
N GLU A 85 10.07 48.15 -30.34
CA GLU A 85 10.89 46.92 -30.21
C GLU A 85 12.03 46.63 -31.24
N LYS A 86 12.63 47.61 -31.93
CA LYS A 86 13.64 47.36 -32.98
C LYS A 86 14.79 48.37 -33.03
N ARG A 87 15.32 48.81 -31.89
CA ARG A 87 16.75 49.11 -31.84
C ARG A 87 17.43 47.88 -31.27
N ALA A 88 18.14 47.17 -32.15
CA ALA A 88 19.06 46.11 -31.75
C ALA A 88 19.79 46.59 -30.50
N LYS A 89 19.62 45.87 -29.38
CA LYS A 89 20.50 46.00 -28.21
C LYS A 89 21.88 46.19 -28.80
N PRO A 90 22.53 47.36 -28.61
CA PRO A 90 23.84 47.49 -29.20
C PRO A 90 24.63 46.32 -28.62
N ASN A 91 25.34 45.58 -29.48
CA ASN A 91 26.44 44.72 -29.07
C ASN A 91 27.55 45.62 -28.50
N VAL A 92 27.21 46.51 -27.55
CA VAL A 92 28.04 46.69 -26.40
C VAL A 92 28.10 45.28 -25.84
N GLU A 93 29.20 44.57 -26.13
CA GLU A 93 29.81 43.77 -25.08
C GLU A 93 29.75 44.66 -23.85
N VAL A 94 28.68 44.52 -23.06
CA VAL A 94 28.65 45.02 -21.70
C VAL A 94 29.63 44.08 -21.04
N SER A 95 30.92 44.33 -21.27
CA SER A 95 32.03 43.90 -20.47
C SER A 95 31.48 44.00 -19.08
N HIS A 96 31.27 42.87 -18.41
CA HIS A 96 30.67 42.76 -17.10
C HIS A 96 31.07 44.00 -16.28
N ILE A 97 30.24 45.05 -16.30
CA ILE A 97 30.33 46.09 -15.28
C ILE A 97 29.86 45.24 -14.13
N ASN A 98 30.83 44.80 -13.33
CA ASN A 98 30.61 43.89 -12.22
C ASN A 98 29.54 44.55 -11.35
N ALA A 99 28.26 44.26 -11.63
CA ALA A 99 27.14 44.75 -10.89
C ALA A 99 27.39 44.19 -9.50
N GLU A 100 27.70 45.07 -8.57
CA GLU A 100 28.25 44.70 -7.27
C GLU A 100 27.22 43.81 -6.58
N ARG A 101 27.47 42.50 -6.56
CA ARG A 101 26.56 41.55 -5.92
C ARG A 101 26.65 41.75 -4.42
N LYS A 102 25.54 42.11 -3.82
CA LYS A 102 25.39 42.19 -2.36
C LYS A 102 24.44 41.11 -1.89
N LEU A 103 24.80 40.44 -0.81
CA LEU A 103 23.99 39.37 -0.25
C LEU A 103 22.87 39.99 0.58
N PHE A 104 21.64 39.79 0.12
CA PHE A 104 20.42 40.14 0.84
C PHE A 104 19.58 38.89 1.09
N ARG A 105 18.68 38.93 2.08
CA ARG A 105 17.65 37.90 2.24
C ARG A 105 16.40 38.27 1.44
N ASP A 106 15.90 37.32 0.67
CA ASP A 106 14.71 37.47 -0.17
C ASP A 106 13.45 37.14 0.63
N LYS A 107 12.61 38.14 0.91
CA LYS A 107 11.34 37.98 1.63
C LYS A 107 10.19 37.54 0.73
N ASP A 108 10.23 37.88 -0.55
CA ASP A 108 9.12 37.66 -1.48
C ASP A 108 8.95 36.15 -1.75
N ASN A 109 10.10 35.46 -1.87
CA ASN A 109 10.20 34.00 -2.02
C ASN A 109 10.58 33.27 -0.72
N ALA A 110 10.34 33.86 0.45
CA ALA A 110 10.70 33.27 1.74
C ALA A 110 9.75 32.14 2.16
N VAL A 111 10.32 30.99 2.55
CA VAL A 111 9.61 29.96 3.33
C VAL A 111 9.82 30.18 4.83
N LEU A 112 11.06 30.46 5.23
CA LEU A 112 11.44 30.75 6.62
C LEU A 112 12.48 31.87 6.63
N GLY A 113 12.14 33.11 6.95
CA GLY A 113 13.12 34.21 7.09
C GLY A 113 13.82 34.73 5.82
N GLY A 114 13.84 33.97 4.71
CA GLY A 114 14.29 34.40 3.38
C GLY A 114 15.78 34.20 3.06
N VAL A 115 16.55 33.58 3.97
CA VAL A 115 18.01 33.47 3.85
C VAL A 115 18.43 32.53 2.72
N LEU A 116 17.84 31.32 2.65
CA LEU A 116 18.17 30.38 1.57
C LEU A 116 17.77 30.91 0.20
N SER A 117 16.60 31.57 0.09
CA SER A 117 16.18 32.19 -1.16
C SER A 117 17.14 33.31 -1.59
N GLY A 118 17.60 34.14 -0.63
CA GLY A 118 18.59 35.18 -0.89
C GLY A 118 19.96 34.64 -1.30
N CYS A 119 20.45 33.59 -0.63
CA CYS A 119 21.69 32.89 -1.03
C CYS A 119 21.56 32.29 -2.43
N ALA A 120 20.41 31.68 -2.75
CA ALA A 120 20.16 31.10 -4.05
C ALA A 120 20.24 32.15 -5.17
N ASN A 121 19.63 33.32 -4.97
CA ASN A 121 19.69 34.44 -5.91
C ASN A 121 21.12 35.00 -6.06
N TYR A 122 21.85 35.14 -4.96
CA TYR A 122 23.24 35.61 -4.96
C TYR A 122 24.18 34.68 -5.73
N PHE A 123 24.05 33.36 -5.52
CA PHE A 123 24.86 32.34 -6.18
C PHE A 123 24.33 31.95 -7.57
N GLY A 124 23.14 32.42 -7.98
CA GLY A 124 22.52 32.06 -9.25
C GLY A 124 22.10 30.58 -9.33
N VAL A 125 21.77 29.96 -8.19
CA VAL A 125 21.32 28.56 -8.11
C VAL A 125 19.82 28.47 -7.83
N ASN A 126 19.18 27.37 -8.21
CA ASN A 126 17.76 27.19 -7.93
C ASN A 126 17.53 26.98 -6.41
N PRO A 127 16.65 27.78 -5.77
CA PRO A 127 16.41 27.74 -4.32
C PRO A 127 15.88 26.40 -3.83
N LEU A 128 15.22 25.60 -4.67
CA LEU A 128 14.73 24.27 -4.31
C LEU A 128 15.88 23.33 -3.96
N TRP A 129 16.95 23.32 -4.76
CA TRP A 129 18.13 22.50 -4.49
C TRP A 129 18.84 22.92 -3.21
N LEU A 130 18.98 24.23 -2.99
CA LEU A 130 19.60 24.75 -1.78
C LEU A 130 18.77 24.40 -0.52
N ARG A 131 17.44 24.38 -0.62
CA ARG A 131 16.53 23.93 0.45
C ARG A 131 16.67 22.43 0.72
N LEU A 132 16.74 21.59 -0.31
CA LEU A 132 16.92 20.15 -0.16
C LEU A 132 18.27 19.82 0.52
N ILE A 133 19.34 20.49 0.11
CA ILE A 133 20.67 20.34 0.72
C ILE A 133 20.62 20.79 2.20
N PHE A 134 19.95 21.90 2.49
CA PHE A 134 19.77 22.37 3.87
C PHE A 134 19.01 21.35 4.73
N ILE A 135 17.91 20.78 4.23
CA ILE A 135 17.13 19.75 4.95
C ILE A 135 17.98 18.50 5.16
N ALA A 136 18.67 18.01 4.13
CA ALA A 136 19.56 16.85 4.24
C ALA A 136 20.64 17.09 5.30
N THR A 137 21.37 18.20 5.22
CA THR A 137 22.42 18.55 6.18
C THR A 137 21.91 18.82 7.59
N LEU A 138 20.66 19.25 7.76
CA LEU A 138 20.03 19.39 9.07
C LEU A 138 19.97 18.04 9.82
N PHE A 139 19.67 16.94 9.13
CA PHE A 139 19.66 15.60 9.72
C PHE A 139 21.06 15.06 10.03
N PHE A 140 22.07 15.40 9.21
CA PHE A 140 23.44 14.93 9.42
C PHE A 140 24.24 15.74 10.45
N SER A 141 23.87 16.99 10.71
CA SER A 141 24.68 17.94 11.51
C SER A 141 24.26 18.09 12.97
N ALA A 142 23.36 17.24 13.48
CA ALA A 142 22.84 17.29 14.84
C ALA A 142 22.33 18.71 15.26
N GLY A 143 21.83 19.50 14.31
CA GLY A 143 21.26 20.83 14.57
C GLY A 143 22.26 22.01 14.53
N THR A 144 23.56 21.80 14.31
CA THR A 144 24.52 22.94 14.16
C THR A 144 24.19 23.83 12.95
N VAL A 145 23.74 23.23 11.84
CA VAL A 145 23.29 23.97 10.64
C VAL A 145 22.09 24.89 10.95
N LEU A 146 21.24 24.52 11.92
CA LEU A 146 20.13 25.38 12.36
C LEU A 146 20.63 26.63 13.09
N LEU A 147 21.67 26.51 13.91
CA LEU A 147 22.29 27.66 14.58
C LEU A 147 22.97 28.59 13.58
N ALA A 148 23.69 28.03 12.60
CA ALA A 148 24.27 28.81 11.50
C ALA A 148 23.17 29.56 10.72
N TYR A 149 22.04 28.91 10.45
CA TYR A 149 20.89 29.55 9.80
C TYR A 149 20.38 30.77 10.58
N LEU A 150 20.21 30.62 11.89
CA LEU A 150 19.71 31.68 12.77
C LEU A 150 20.70 32.84 12.84
N LEU A 151 22.01 32.54 12.87
CA LEU A 151 23.06 33.54 12.79
C LEU A 151 23.02 34.33 11.47
N LEU A 152 22.95 33.64 10.32
CA LEU A 152 22.81 34.28 9.02
C LEU A 152 21.53 35.11 8.92
N TRP A 153 20.43 34.66 9.53
CA TRP A 153 19.16 35.39 9.53
C TRP A 153 19.22 36.72 10.27
N VAL A 154 20.06 36.82 11.32
CA VAL A 154 20.31 38.07 12.06
C VAL A 154 21.28 38.98 11.30
N ILE A 155 22.33 38.41 10.69
CA ILE A 155 23.40 39.18 10.03
C ILE A 155 22.95 39.74 8.67
N ILE A 156 22.24 38.95 7.87
CA ILE A 156 21.93 39.33 6.48
C ILE A 156 20.68 40.23 6.44
N PRO A 157 20.80 41.47 5.93
CA PRO A 157 19.67 42.39 5.83
C PRO A 157 18.67 41.95 4.75
N PRO A 158 17.36 42.23 4.93
CA PRO A 158 16.36 42.00 3.87
C PRO A 158 16.49 43.01 2.74
N ALA A 159 16.37 42.53 1.50
CA ALA A 159 16.18 43.42 0.35
C ALA A 159 14.81 44.08 0.46
N LYS A 160 14.79 45.41 0.46
CA LYS A 160 13.58 46.24 0.55
C LYS A 160 13.33 46.99 -0.75
N THR A 161 14.37 47.51 -1.39
CA THR A 161 14.24 48.33 -2.60
C THR A 161 14.41 47.51 -3.86
N ALA A 162 13.85 47.95 -4.99
CA ALA A 162 14.02 47.30 -6.28
C ALA A 162 15.50 47.14 -6.65
N ALA A 163 16.32 48.16 -6.32
CA ALA A 163 17.75 48.15 -6.51
C ALA A 163 18.48 47.06 -5.71
N GLU A 164 18.16 46.89 -4.42
CA GLU A 164 18.74 45.82 -3.59
C GLU A 164 18.36 44.43 -4.12
N LYS A 165 17.13 44.27 -4.62
CA LYS A 165 16.67 43.01 -5.25
C LYS A 165 17.45 42.70 -6.54
N LEU A 166 17.71 43.71 -7.37
CA LEU A 166 18.54 43.57 -8.58
C LEU A 166 20.00 43.27 -8.28
N GLN A 167 20.57 43.95 -7.26
CA GLN A 167 21.94 43.69 -6.78
C GLN A 167 22.11 42.27 -6.25
N MET A 168 21.12 41.75 -5.51
CA MET A 168 21.12 40.37 -5.04
C MET A 168 21.19 39.37 -6.19
N CYS A 169 20.48 39.63 -7.30
CA CYS A 169 20.51 38.80 -8.49
C CYS A 169 21.71 39.07 -9.41
N GLY A 170 22.54 40.07 -9.11
CA GLY A 170 23.65 40.51 -9.96
C GLY A 170 23.21 41.10 -11.31
N LYS A 171 21.99 41.63 -11.40
CA LYS A 171 21.50 42.39 -12.55
C LYS A 171 21.97 43.85 -12.45
N PRO A 172 22.22 44.56 -13.58
CA PRO A 172 22.47 46.01 -13.54
C PRO A 172 21.28 46.73 -12.90
N VAL A 173 21.52 47.89 -12.27
CA VAL A 173 20.47 48.71 -11.66
C VAL A 173 20.23 49.95 -12.50
N ASN A 174 19.49 49.77 -13.60
CA ASN A 174 19.08 50.80 -14.56
C ASN A 174 17.55 50.78 -14.79
N LEU A 175 17.00 51.71 -15.57
CA LEU A 175 15.54 51.84 -15.76
C LEU A 175 14.89 50.54 -16.28
N ASP A 176 15.46 49.93 -17.32
CA ASP A 176 14.96 48.65 -17.89
C ASP A 176 14.91 47.52 -16.87
N SER A 177 15.97 47.35 -16.08
CA SER A 177 16.03 46.28 -15.09
C SER A 177 15.01 46.45 -13.96
N ILE A 178 14.71 47.69 -13.58
CA ILE A 178 13.70 48.01 -12.57
C ILE A 178 12.30 47.74 -13.15
N ARG A 179 12.05 48.10 -14.41
CA ARG A 179 10.81 47.76 -15.12
C ARG A 179 10.62 46.24 -15.25
N GLU A 180 11.65 45.51 -15.71
CA GLU A 180 11.63 44.04 -15.82
C GLU A 180 11.33 43.38 -14.47
N LEU A 181 11.91 43.90 -13.38
CA LEU A 181 11.65 43.41 -12.04
C LEU A 181 10.18 43.62 -11.63
N ASN A 182 9.62 44.81 -11.87
CA ASN A 182 8.23 45.12 -11.55
C ASN A 182 7.26 44.22 -12.34
N GLU A 183 7.43 44.13 -13.67
CA GLU A 183 6.62 43.26 -14.54
C GLU A 183 6.72 41.78 -14.14
N SER A 184 7.92 41.30 -13.78
CA SER A 184 8.11 39.94 -13.28
C SER A 184 7.41 39.70 -11.94
N GLY A 185 7.40 40.70 -11.05
CA GLY A 185 6.72 40.66 -9.76
C GLY A 185 5.21 40.55 -9.91
N GLN A 186 4.61 41.31 -10.83
CA GLN A 186 3.18 41.24 -11.13
C GLN A 186 2.77 39.86 -11.69
N ASN A 187 3.56 39.33 -12.62
CA ASN A 187 3.32 37.98 -13.18
C ASN A 187 3.41 36.89 -12.09
N LEU A 188 4.43 36.93 -11.24
CA LEU A 188 4.62 35.99 -10.13
C LEU A 188 3.49 36.10 -9.10
N ALA A 189 2.98 37.31 -8.83
CA ALA A 189 1.83 37.51 -7.95
C ALA A 189 0.58 36.79 -8.50
N SER A 190 0.31 36.93 -9.80
CA SER A 190 -0.81 36.24 -10.46
C SER A 190 -0.66 34.71 -10.45
N GLU A 191 0.55 34.18 -10.67
CA GLU A 191 0.83 32.74 -10.55
C GLU A 191 0.68 32.25 -9.11
N ARG A 192 1.12 33.04 -8.13
CA ARG A 192 0.99 32.71 -6.71
C ARG A 192 -0.48 32.66 -6.27
N GLU A 193 -1.31 33.56 -6.78
CA GLU A 193 -2.76 33.52 -6.56
C GLU A 193 -3.37 32.24 -7.14
N ARG A 194 -3.04 31.90 -8.40
CA ARG A 194 -3.47 30.64 -9.03
C ARG A 194 -3.01 29.42 -8.24
N ALA A 195 -1.74 29.37 -7.82
CA ALA A 195 -1.19 28.27 -7.02
C ALA A 195 -1.87 28.16 -5.65
N THR A 196 -2.21 29.29 -5.02
CA THR A 196 -2.93 29.32 -3.75
C THR A 196 -4.37 28.83 -3.92
N ALA A 197 -5.03 29.20 -5.02
CA ALA A 197 -6.36 28.68 -5.37
C ALA A 197 -6.33 27.17 -5.61
N VAL A 198 -5.38 26.67 -6.41
CA VAL A 198 -5.19 25.23 -6.66
C VAL A 198 -4.92 24.48 -5.36
N ARG A 199 -4.05 25.01 -4.48
CA ARG A 199 -3.78 24.41 -3.16
C ARG A 199 -5.06 24.31 -2.32
N ARG A 200 -5.91 25.34 -2.30
CA ARG A 200 -7.20 25.28 -1.57
C ARG A 200 -8.10 24.19 -2.13
N VAL A 201 -8.20 24.06 -3.46
CA VAL A 201 -9.01 23.01 -4.10
C VAL A 201 -8.50 21.61 -3.75
N ILE A 202 -7.20 21.37 -3.83
CA ILE A 202 -6.58 20.08 -3.46
C ILE A 202 -6.89 19.75 -1.99
N MET A 203 -6.72 20.73 -1.10
CA MET A 203 -6.97 20.52 0.33
C MET A 203 -8.46 20.30 0.64
N LEU A 204 -9.39 20.92 -0.09
CA LEU A 204 -10.82 20.59 0.01
C LEU A 204 -11.10 19.13 -0.37
N ILE A 205 -10.51 18.64 -1.47
CA ILE A 205 -10.67 17.24 -1.90
C ILE A 205 -10.15 16.29 -0.82
N ILE A 206 -8.94 16.54 -0.29
CA ILE A 206 -8.36 15.75 0.80
C ILE A 206 -9.28 15.77 2.03
N GLY A 207 -9.82 16.93 2.39
CA GLY A 207 -10.73 17.09 3.51
C GLY A 207 -12.00 16.24 3.37
N VAL A 208 -12.64 16.26 2.20
CA VAL A 208 -13.85 15.48 1.91
C VAL A 208 -13.58 13.98 1.95
N ILE A 209 -12.48 13.53 1.33
CA ILE A 209 -12.07 12.12 1.35
C ILE A 209 -11.83 11.66 2.79
N SER A 210 -11.13 12.48 3.58
CA SER A 210 -10.80 12.16 4.97
C SER A 210 -12.04 12.06 5.87
N ILE A 211 -13.07 12.89 5.65
CA ILE A 211 -14.38 12.74 6.33
C ILE A 211 -15.00 11.38 5.97
N GLY A 212 -15.01 11.03 4.68
CA GLY A 212 -15.55 9.75 4.21
C GLY A 212 -14.90 8.57 4.93
N ILE A 213 -13.57 8.54 4.97
CA ILE A 213 -12.81 7.49 5.66
C ILE A 213 -13.12 7.47 7.16
N SER A 214 -13.19 8.63 7.81
CA SER A 214 -13.53 8.73 9.23
C SER A 214 -14.90 8.12 9.56
N VAL A 215 -15.92 8.39 8.73
CA VAL A 215 -17.27 7.85 8.91
C VAL A 215 -17.30 6.35 8.63
N THR A 216 -16.68 5.89 7.53
CA THR A 216 -16.64 4.47 7.17
C THR A 216 -15.93 3.63 8.23
N THR A 217 -14.79 4.10 8.73
CA THR A 217 -14.05 3.41 9.80
C THR A 217 -14.88 3.35 11.09
N LEU A 218 -15.54 4.44 11.48
CA LEU A 218 -16.42 4.44 12.64
C LEU A 218 -17.58 3.44 12.48
N MET A 219 -18.26 3.44 11.32
CA MET A 219 -19.38 2.54 11.05
C MET A 219 -18.95 1.08 11.07
N PHE A 220 -17.78 0.76 10.49
CA PHE A 220 -17.20 -0.58 10.54
C PHE A 220 -16.90 -1.00 11.99
N THR A 221 -16.34 -0.10 12.80
CA THR A 221 -16.03 -0.42 14.21
C THR A 221 -17.28 -0.68 15.04
N ILE A 222 -18.37 0.06 14.80
CA ILE A 222 -19.66 -0.16 15.45
C ILE A 222 -20.26 -1.50 15.00
N PHE A 223 -20.20 -1.80 13.70
CA PHE A 223 -20.71 -3.07 13.18
C PHE A 223 -19.93 -4.27 13.71
N ALA A 224 -18.60 -4.20 13.69
CA ALA A 224 -17.74 -5.21 14.29
C ALA A 224 -18.03 -5.37 15.79
N ALA A 225 -18.34 -4.26 16.46
CA ALA A 225 -18.68 -4.31 17.88
C ALA A 225 -20.02 -5.03 18.14
N PHE A 226 -21.01 -4.82 17.27
CA PHE A 226 -22.31 -5.46 17.39
C PHE A 226 -22.29 -6.94 17.00
N GLY A 227 -21.56 -7.30 15.93
CA GLY A 227 -21.47 -8.66 15.42
C GLY A 227 -20.88 -9.66 16.41
N ILE A 228 -19.88 -9.23 17.19
CA ILE A 228 -19.20 -10.10 18.17
C ILE A 228 -20.05 -10.31 19.44
N TYR A 229 -20.90 -9.35 19.83
CA TYR A 229 -21.82 -9.53 20.96
C TYR A 229 -22.86 -10.64 20.71
N HIS A 230 -23.28 -10.83 19.46
CA HIS A 230 -24.31 -11.81 19.10
C HIS A 230 -23.75 -13.22 18.85
N TYR A 231 -22.48 -13.32 18.49
CA TYR A 231 -21.80 -14.59 18.30
C TYR A 231 -21.22 -15.08 19.64
N ASN A 232 -21.69 -16.22 20.15
CA ASN A 232 -21.10 -16.94 21.29
C ASN A 232 -19.70 -17.54 20.96
N VAL A 233 -18.84 -16.78 20.26
CA VAL A 233 -17.47 -17.14 19.86
C VAL A 233 -16.63 -17.52 21.08
N PHE A 234 -16.90 -16.92 22.25
CA PHE A 234 -16.20 -17.19 23.50
C PHE A 234 -16.65 -18.44 24.24
N GLY A 235 -17.74 -19.12 23.85
CA GLY A 235 -18.18 -20.36 24.49
C GLY A 235 -17.29 -21.56 24.17
N GLY A 236 -15.98 -21.50 24.44
CA GLY A 236 -14.98 -22.53 24.12
C GLY A 236 -14.56 -23.37 25.33
N ILE A 237 -14.25 -24.64 25.07
CA ILE A 237 -13.94 -25.76 25.97
C ILE A 237 -12.76 -25.50 26.93
N VAL A 238 -11.95 -24.46 26.71
CA VAL A 238 -10.76 -24.14 27.52
C VAL A 238 -11.10 -23.09 28.60
N PRO A 239 -11.22 -23.48 29.88
CA PRO A 239 -11.52 -22.55 30.96
C PRO A 239 -10.43 -21.47 31.08
N GLY A 240 -10.82 -20.21 31.20
CA GLY A 240 -9.89 -19.10 31.41
C GLY A 240 -9.24 -18.50 30.17
N ALA A 241 -9.55 -18.97 28.96
CA ALA A 241 -9.08 -18.37 27.70
C ALA A 241 -9.87 -17.12 27.25
N GLN A 242 -11.06 -16.92 27.82
CA GLN A 242 -12.06 -15.96 27.32
C GLN A 242 -11.70 -14.49 27.60
N TRP A 243 -11.07 -14.20 28.74
CA TRP A 243 -10.76 -12.82 29.14
C TRP A 243 -9.81 -12.13 28.18
N ALA A 244 -8.84 -12.88 27.63
CA ALA A 244 -7.85 -12.33 26.71
C ALA A 244 -8.53 -11.81 25.44
N PHE A 245 -9.40 -12.60 24.83
CA PHE A 245 -10.11 -12.15 23.64
C PHE A 245 -11.04 -10.95 23.90
N VAL A 246 -11.67 -10.87 25.08
CA VAL A 246 -12.46 -9.70 25.47
C VAL A 246 -11.58 -8.44 25.57
N VAL A 247 -10.40 -8.54 26.19
CA VAL A 247 -9.45 -7.43 26.28
C VAL A 247 -8.96 -7.00 24.90
N ALA A 248 -8.56 -7.96 24.06
CA ALA A 248 -8.10 -7.69 22.70
C ALA A 248 -9.18 -6.98 21.86
N TYR A 249 -10.43 -7.40 22.04
CA TYR A 249 -11.57 -6.80 21.35
C TYR A 249 -11.84 -5.37 21.80
N ILE A 250 -11.79 -5.08 23.12
CA ILE A 250 -11.89 -3.70 23.63
C ILE A 250 -10.79 -2.83 23.04
N LEU A 251 -9.55 -3.34 22.99
CA LEU A 251 -8.41 -2.64 22.39
C LEU A 251 -8.61 -2.41 20.88
N ALA A 252 -9.20 -3.37 20.17
CA ALA A 252 -9.52 -3.22 18.75
C ALA A 252 -10.56 -2.10 18.53
N ILE A 253 -11.61 -2.02 19.37
CA ILE A 253 -12.59 -0.92 19.31
C ILE A 253 -11.91 0.43 19.56
N ILE A 254 -11.08 0.51 20.60
CA ILE A 254 -10.31 1.73 20.93
C ILE A 254 -9.45 2.15 19.72
N SER A 255 -8.74 1.20 19.11
CA SER A 255 -7.89 1.46 17.94
C SER A 255 -8.70 1.99 16.74
N GLY A 256 -9.90 1.43 16.52
CA GLY A 256 -10.78 1.84 15.44
C GLY A 256 -11.37 3.25 15.64
N VAL A 257 -11.77 3.58 16.87
CA VAL A 257 -12.21 4.93 17.24
C VAL A 257 -11.05 5.92 17.06
N LEU A 258 -9.85 5.58 17.53
CA LEU A 258 -8.66 6.42 17.35
C LEU A 258 -8.35 6.65 15.87
N LEU A 259 -8.44 5.62 15.02
CA LEU A 259 -8.26 5.75 13.58
C LEU A 259 -9.30 6.69 12.95
N SER A 260 -10.58 6.55 13.32
CA SER A 260 -11.63 7.46 12.86
C SER A 260 -11.36 8.91 13.29
N THR A 261 -10.91 9.14 14.54
CA THR A 261 -10.54 10.48 15.02
C THR A 261 -9.32 11.05 14.30
N LEU A 262 -8.35 10.23 13.92
CA LEU A 262 -7.18 10.66 13.16
C LEU A 262 -7.60 11.26 11.81
N PHE A 263 -8.49 10.58 11.08
CA PHE A 263 -9.01 11.07 9.81
C PHE A 263 -9.92 12.29 9.98
N ALA A 264 -10.63 12.43 11.09
CA ALA A 264 -11.36 13.65 11.41
C ALA A 264 -10.42 14.84 11.63
N VAL A 265 -9.28 14.63 12.31
CA VAL A 265 -8.25 15.68 12.50
C VAL A 265 -7.58 16.04 11.19
N VAL A 266 -7.27 15.07 10.33
CA VAL A 266 -6.73 15.33 8.98
C VAL A 266 -7.71 16.16 8.15
N ALA A 267 -9.00 15.83 8.19
CA ALA A 267 -10.04 16.63 7.54
C ALA A 267 -10.06 18.06 8.07
N TYR A 268 -10.03 18.24 9.39
CA TYR A 268 -9.99 19.56 10.02
C TYR A 268 -8.77 20.39 9.56
N ILE A 269 -7.58 19.79 9.51
CA ILE A 269 -6.37 20.46 8.99
C ILE A 269 -6.56 20.84 7.53
N ALA A 270 -7.16 19.96 6.74
CA ALA A 270 -7.38 20.19 5.31
C ALA A 270 -8.33 21.38 5.04
N PHE A 271 -9.40 21.53 5.84
CA PHE A 271 -10.33 22.65 5.72
C PHE A 271 -9.78 23.97 6.28
N THR A 272 -9.05 23.91 7.39
CA THR A 272 -8.59 25.13 8.08
C THR A 272 -7.24 25.65 7.58
N LEU A 273 -6.45 24.82 6.91
CA LEU A 273 -5.08 25.11 6.44
C LEU A 273 -4.13 25.63 7.54
N ASN A 274 -4.52 25.47 8.81
CA ASN A 274 -3.81 26.01 9.96
C ASN A 274 -3.28 24.85 10.81
N ILE A 275 -1.96 24.68 10.79
CA ILE A 275 -1.27 23.65 11.57
C ILE A 275 -0.69 24.30 12.82
N ASN A 276 -1.31 24.04 13.96
CA ASN A 276 -0.84 24.48 15.26
C ASN A 276 -0.06 23.37 15.97
N LYS A 277 0.88 23.75 16.86
CA LYS A 277 1.68 22.78 17.64
C LYS A 277 0.81 21.78 18.41
N ARG A 278 -0.36 22.21 18.92
CA ARG A 278 -1.33 21.35 19.62
C ARG A 278 -1.89 20.24 18.72
N ILE A 279 -2.16 20.55 17.45
CA ILE A 279 -2.70 19.60 16.47
C ILE A 279 -1.63 18.55 16.12
N ILE A 280 -0.38 18.99 15.94
CA ILE A 280 0.74 18.07 15.69
C ILE A 280 0.89 17.08 16.86
N ILE A 281 0.86 17.60 18.10
CA ILE A 281 0.94 16.77 19.31
C ILE A 281 -0.23 15.79 19.38
N SER A 282 -1.48 16.23 19.12
CA SER A 282 -2.64 15.34 19.14
C SER A 282 -2.55 14.24 18.09
N VAL A 283 -2.09 14.56 16.86
CA VAL A 283 -1.90 13.56 15.80
C VAL A 283 -0.88 12.50 16.24
N ILE A 284 0.27 12.92 16.79
CA ILE A 284 1.29 11.98 17.28
C ILE A 284 0.72 11.07 18.38
N VAL A 285 0.01 11.63 19.35
CA VAL A 285 -0.59 10.87 20.45
C VAL A 285 -1.63 9.86 19.93
N ILE A 286 -2.51 10.28 19.02
CA ILE A 286 -3.53 9.39 18.42
C ILE A 286 -2.87 8.26 17.65
N VAL A 287 -1.85 8.54 16.84
CA VAL A 287 -1.12 7.53 16.06
C VAL A 287 -0.43 6.53 16.98
N VAL A 288 0.32 7.00 17.98
CA VAL A 288 1.03 6.13 18.93
C VAL A 288 0.05 5.28 19.74
N ALA A 289 -1.01 5.88 20.29
CA ALA A 289 -2.04 5.16 21.06
C ALA A 289 -2.81 4.16 20.18
N GLY A 290 -3.09 4.53 18.92
CA GLY A 290 -3.77 3.66 17.96
C GLY A 290 -2.93 2.45 17.58
N LEU A 291 -1.64 2.65 17.29
CA LEU A 291 -0.71 1.56 16.97
C LEU A 291 -0.47 0.63 18.17
N LEU A 292 -0.33 1.19 19.37
CA LEU A 292 -0.18 0.39 20.59
C LEU A 292 -1.43 -0.45 20.88
N SER A 293 -2.62 0.14 20.81
CA SER A 293 -3.88 -0.58 21.05
C SER A 293 -4.16 -1.63 19.97
N PHE A 294 -3.92 -1.32 18.69
CA PHE A 294 -4.06 -2.28 17.61
C PHE A 294 -3.05 -3.42 17.71
N GLY A 295 -1.76 -3.11 17.90
CA GLY A 295 -0.70 -4.11 17.99
C GLY A 295 -0.89 -5.05 19.18
N THR A 296 -1.32 -4.52 20.33
CA THR A 296 -1.64 -5.34 21.50
C THR A 296 -2.88 -6.21 21.27
N ALA A 297 -3.94 -5.68 20.63
CA ALA A 297 -5.11 -6.47 20.27
C ALA A 297 -4.74 -7.67 19.40
N VAL A 298 -4.03 -7.43 18.30
CA VAL A 298 -3.59 -8.48 17.37
C VAL A 298 -2.66 -9.47 18.07
N GLY A 299 -1.65 -8.98 18.79
CA GLY A 299 -0.70 -9.83 19.49
C GLY A 299 -1.35 -10.74 20.53
N LEU A 300 -2.34 -10.24 21.26
CA LEU A 300 -3.04 -11.01 22.28
C LEU A 300 -3.94 -12.08 21.66
N VAL A 301 -4.64 -11.78 20.55
CA VAL A 301 -5.40 -12.76 19.79
C VAL A 301 -4.48 -13.84 19.23
N SER A 302 -3.38 -13.47 18.57
CA SER A 302 -2.43 -14.42 17.99
C SER A 302 -1.81 -15.31 19.06
N TYR A 303 -1.34 -14.73 20.16
CA TYR A 303 -0.77 -15.49 21.28
C TYR A 303 -1.78 -16.47 21.88
N GLN A 304 -3.03 -16.01 22.10
CA GLN A 304 -4.05 -16.85 22.68
C GLN A 304 -4.50 -17.96 21.73
N SER A 305 -4.62 -17.68 20.43
CA SER A 305 -4.91 -18.70 19.42
C SER A 305 -3.83 -19.78 19.37
N MET A 306 -2.55 -19.40 19.38
CA MET A 306 -1.44 -20.35 19.44
C MET A 306 -1.46 -21.17 20.73
N ARG A 307 -1.73 -20.52 21.87
CA ARG A 307 -1.83 -21.21 23.16
C ARG A 307 -2.98 -22.22 23.14
N VAL A 308 -4.17 -21.81 22.70
CA VAL A 308 -5.35 -22.67 22.65
C VAL A 308 -5.08 -23.87 21.74
N ASP A 309 -4.54 -23.66 20.54
CA ASP A 309 -4.17 -24.76 19.64
C ASP A 309 -3.19 -25.74 20.30
N SER A 310 -2.13 -25.23 20.94
CA SER A 310 -1.17 -26.08 21.66
C SER A 310 -1.79 -26.87 22.82
N GLN A 311 -2.78 -26.32 23.52
CA GLN A 311 -3.49 -27.02 24.59
C GLN A 311 -4.42 -28.08 24.01
N ILE A 312 -5.11 -27.78 22.91
CA ILE A 312 -6.00 -28.71 22.24
C ILE A 312 -5.21 -29.93 21.76
N GLN A 313 -4.07 -29.74 21.08
CA GLN A 313 -3.19 -30.82 20.63
C GLN A 313 -2.73 -31.75 21.76
N ARG A 314 -2.41 -31.19 22.95
CA ARG A 314 -2.06 -32.01 24.14
C ARG A 314 -3.23 -32.77 24.74
N THR A 315 -4.45 -32.33 24.43
CA THR A 315 -5.68 -32.88 25.00
C THR A 315 -6.24 -34.00 24.12
N VAL A 316 -5.92 -34.03 22.83
CA VAL A 316 -6.25 -35.13 21.92
C VAL A 316 -5.64 -36.43 22.45
N LYS A 317 -6.42 -37.51 22.46
CA LYS A 317 -6.00 -38.83 22.95
C LYS A 317 -6.40 -39.93 21.99
N ASP A 318 -5.59 -40.98 21.97
CA ASP A 318 -5.95 -42.25 21.32
C ASP A 318 -6.92 -43.02 22.21
N SER A 319 -8.07 -43.37 21.64
CA SER A 319 -9.03 -44.28 22.24
C SER A 319 -9.09 -45.58 21.44
N SER A 320 -8.87 -46.71 22.12
CA SER A 320 -9.04 -48.03 21.50
C SER A 320 -10.52 -48.39 21.46
N ILE A 321 -11.03 -48.72 20.27
CA ILE A 321 -12.41 -49.17 20.09
C ILE A 321 -12.43 -50.70 20.04
N SER A 322 -13.41 -51.32 20.69
CA SER A 322 -13.58 -52.77 20.68
C SER A 322 -13.81 -53.28 19.26
N VAL A 323 -13.00 -54.25 18.84
CA VAL A 323 -13.11 -54.87 17.52
C VAL A 323 -14.31 -55.84 17.53
N PRO A 324 -15.25 -55.74 16.56
CA PRO A 324 -16.38 -56.67 16.44
C PRO A 324 -15.94 -58.14 16.29
N ALA A 325 -16.74 -59.08 16.80
CA ALA A 325 -16.49 -60.51 16.60
C ALA A 325 -16.57 -60.86 15.10
N GLY A 326 -15.57 -61.56 14.56
CA GLY A 326 -15.50 -61.92 13.13
C GLY A 326 -14.80 -60.90 12.24
N PHE A 327 -14.22 -59.84 12.79
CA PHE A 327 -13.53 -58.78 12.05
C PHE A 327 -12.44 -59.27 11.07
N SER A 328 -11.78 -60.40 11.36
CA SER A 328 -10.78 -61.00 10.45
C SER A 328 -11.34 -61.45 9.10
N SER A 329 -12.67 -61.57 8.97
CA SER A 329 -13.35 -62.02 7.75
C SER A 329 -13.94 -60.87 6.92
N ILE A 330 -13.69 -59.61 7.30
CA ILE A 330 -14.21 -58.44 6.58
C ILE A 330 -13.63 -58.40 5.18
N LYS A 331 -14.51 -58.14 4.21
CA LYS A 331 -14.17 -57.95 2.79
C LYS A 331 -14.62 -56.60 2.26
N LYS A 332 -15.57 -55.95 2.92
CA LYS A 332 -16.15 -54.68 2.51
C LYS A 332 -16.10 -53.65 3.64
N ILE A 333 -15.84 -52.40 3.31
CA ILE A 333 -16.07 -51.26 4.21
C ILE A 333 -17.04 -50.26 3.56
N SER A 334 -18.03 -49.78 4.34
CA SER A 334 -18.95 -48.71 3.96
C SER A 334 -18.76 -47.52 4.90
N VAL A 335 -18.34 -46.38 4.37
CA VAL A 335 -17.99 -45.17 5.14
C VAL A 335 -19.01 -44.06 4.92
N ASP A 336 -19.55 -43.54 6.03
CA ASP A 336 -20.38 -42.33 6.08
C ASP A 336 -19.87 -41.46 7.24
N ALA A 337 -18.80 -40.72 6.98
CA ALA A 337 -18.12 -39.91 7.98
C ALA A 337 -17.85 -38.49 7.46
N ARG A 338 -18.34 -37.47 8.16
CA ARG A 338 -18.12 -36.07 7.77
C ARG A 338 -17.02 -35.45 8.63
N SER A 339 -16.12 -34.70 8.00
CA SER A 339 -15.04 -33.96 8.69
C SER A 339 -14.10 -34.84 9.53
N VAL A 340 -13.88 -36.09 9.10
CA VAL A 340 -12.99 -37.07 9.74
C VAL A 340 -12.12 -37.71 8.67
N GLN A 341 -10.84 -37.94 8.99
CA GLN A 341 -9.96 -38.75 8.17
C GLN A 341 -10.00 -40.21 8.63
N ILE A 342 -10.36 -41.13 7.73
CA ILE A 342 -10.35 -42.55 8.01
C ILE A 342 -9.11 -43.16 7.36
N LYS A 343 -8.28 -43.84 8.15
CA LYS A 343 -7.10 -44.56 7.68
C LYS A 343 -7.30 -46.05 7.86
N TYR A 344 -7.33 -46.80 6.77
CA TYR A 344 -7.39 -48.25 6.81
C TYR A 344 -6.03 -48.83 6.41
N VAL A 345 -5.44 -49.62 7.29
CA VAL A 345 -4.12 -50.24 7.09
C VAL A 345 -4.29 -51.75 7.08
N VAL A 346 -3.87 -52.39 5.99
CA VAL A 346 -3.83 -53.86 5.93
C VAL A 346 -2.76 -54.37 6.89
N ASP A 347 -3.19 -55.01 7.98
CA ASP A 347 -2.34 -55.52 9.06
C ASP A 347 -2.97 -56.81 9.61
N ASN A 348 -2.14 -57.77 10.00
CA ASN A 348 -2.61 -59.01 10.61
C ASN A 348 -3.07 -58.80 12.07
N ASN A 349 -2.64 -57.70 12.71
CA ASN A 349 -3.02 -57.37 14.08
C ASN A 349 -4.21 -56.40 14.12
N ASN A 350 -5.42 -56.96 14.13
CA ASN A 350 -6.67 -56.22 14.09
C ASN A 350 -6.85 -55.30 15.31
N ARG A 351 -6.97 -53.99 15.07
CA ARG A 351 -7.24 -52.99 16.10
C ARG A 351 -7.86 -51.74 15.49
N ILE A 352 -8.67 -51.05 16.28
CA ILE A 352 -9.29 -49.79 15.87
C ILE A 352 -8.88 -48.71 16.87
N VAL A 353 -8.27 -47.63 16.36
CA VAL A 353 -7.76 -46.52 17.16
C VAL A 353 -8.41 -45.24 16.68
N TYR A 354 -9.05 -44.51 17.59
CA TYR A 354 -9.67 -43.23 17.30
C TYR A 354 -8.93 -42.10 18.03
N HIS A 355 -8.28 -41.25 17.24
CA HIS A 355 -7.53 -40.09 17.69
C HIS A 355 -8.46 -38.87 17.67
N SER A 356 -8.97 -38.48 18.86
CA SER A 356 -10.02 -37.46 18.97
C SER A 356 -9.90 -36.63 20.25
N LEU A 357 -10.67 -35.55 20.33
CA LEU A 357 -10.76 -34.76 21.54
C LEU A 357 -11.58 -35.51 22.61
N PRO A 358 -11.27 -35.32 23.90
CA PRO A 358 -12.08 -35.85 24.99
C PRO A 358 -13.50 -35.27 24.93
N GLY A 359 -14.49 -36.15 24.90
CA GLY A 359 -15.91 -35.76 24.78
C GLY A 359 -16.46 -35.75 23.35
N ASP A 360 -15.64 -36.05 22.34
CA ASP A 360 -16.13 -36.30 20.99
C ASP A 360 -17.03 -37.55 20.96
N GLU A 361 -18.04 -37.52 20.08
CA GLU A 361 -18.86 -38.70 19.80
C GLU A 361 -17.98 -39.81 19.22
N GLN A 362 -18.14 -41.01 19.78
CA GLN A 362 -17.43 -42.20 19.28
C GLN A 362 -18.05 -42.64 17.95
N PRO A 363 -17.25 -43.16 17.00
CA PRO A 363 -17.78 -43.69 15.76
C PRO A 363 -18.65 -44.92 16.02
N ASN A 364 -19.80 -44.97 15.35
CA ASN A 364 -20.66 -46.14 15.36
C ASN A 364 -20.14 -47.11 14.30
N ILE A 365 -19.55 -48.22 14.77
CA ILE A 365 -18.97 -49.27 13.94
C ILE A 365 -19.85 -50.51 14.05
N SER A 366 -20.52 -50.88 12.96
CA SER A 366 -21.34 -52.08 12.88
C SER A 366 -20.78 -53.08 11.86
N TYR A 367 -20.95 -54.37 12.15
CA TYR A 367 -20.50 -55.47 11.32
C TYR A 367 -21.67 -56.42 11.04
N ASP A 368 -21.88 -56.78 9.78
CA ASP A 368 -22.99 -57.63 9.32
C ASP A 368 -22.54 -58.98 8.74
N GLY A 369 -21.28 -59.36 8.94
CA GLY A 369 -20.71 -60.63 8.48
C GLY A 369 -19.68 -60.51 7.35
N THR A 370 -19.78 -59.51 6.48
CA THR A 370 -18.75 -59.23 5.46
C THR A 370 -18.49 -57.76 5.27
N ASN A 371 -19.43 -56.89 5.67
CA ASN A 371 -19.33 -55.45 5.58
C ASN A 371 -19.10 -54.82 6.95
N LEU A 372 -18.17 -53.87 6.98
CA LEU A 372 -17.92 -52.97 8.11
C LEU A 372 -18.52 -51.61 7.79
N SER A 373 -19.60 -51.23 8.48
CA SER A 373 -20.19 -49.90 8.35
C SER A 373 -19.62 -48.96 9.40
N VAL A 374 -19.07 -47.83 8.96
CA VAL A 374 -18.51 -46.77 9.81
C VAL A 374 -19.37 -45.52 9.64
N LYS A 375 -20.03 -45.09 10.72
CA LYS A 375 -20.80 -43.84 10.77
C LYS A 375 -20.23 -42.90 11.81
N LEU A 376 -19.88 -41.68 11.40
CA LEU A 376 -19.35 -40.67 12.32
C LEU A 376 -19.74 -39.25 11.89
N GLN A 377 -20.41 -38.53 12.80
CA GLN A 377 -20.74 -37.12 12.64
C GLN A 377 -20.28 -36.37 13.89
N PRO A 378 -19.03 -35.89 13.93
CA PRO A 378 -18.51 -35.26 15.14
C PRO A 378 -19.23 -33.93 15.38
N ASN A 379 -19.77 -33.75 16.58
CA ASN A 379 -20.44 -32.51 16.99
C ASN A 379 -19.44 -31.36 17.27
N LEU A 380 -18.17 -31.66 17.62
CA LEU A 380 -17.19 -30.65 18.07
C LEU A 380 -16.20 -30.20 16.98
N SER A 381 -15.87 -31.04 16.00
CA SER A 381 -14.79 -30.76 15.02
C SER A 381 -15.12 -29.62 14.04
N ALA A 382 -16.40 -29.30 13.85
CA ALA A 382 -16.83 -28.16 13.02
C ALA A 382 -16.28 -26.80 13.51
N ARG A 383 -15.91 -26.70 14.80
CA ARG A 383 -15.37 -25.47 15.39
C ARG A 383 -13.87 -25.27 15.16
N TRP A 384 -13.14 -26.35 14.86
CA TRP A 384 -11.68 -26.34 14.69
C TRP A 384 -11.29 -27.16 13.44
N PRO A 385 -11.46 -26.60 12.23
CA PRO A 385 -11.32 -27.35 10.98
C PRO A 385 -9.94 -27.98 10.75
N HIS A 386 -8.90 -27.45 11.41
CA HIS A 386 -7.52 -27.94 11.36
C HIS A 386 -7.27 -29.14 12.27
N LEU A 387 -8.18 -29.41 13.21
CA LEU A 387 -8.15 -30.57 14.11
C LEU A 387 -9.19 -31.59 13.64
N GLN A 388 -8.89 -32.26 12.54
CA GLN A 388 -9.74 -33.35 12.07
C GLN A 388 -9.43 -34.62 12.87
N PRO A 389 -10.42 -35.25 13.53
CA PRO A 389 -10.20 -36.52 14.18
C PRO A 389 -9.78 -37.58 13.15
N THR A 390 -8.95 -38.51 13.58
CA THR A 390 -8.46 -39.60 12.72
C THR A 390 -8.92 -40.94 13.27
N LEU A 391 -9.66 -41.70 12.46
CA LEU A 391 -10.02 -43.08 12.77
C LEU A 391 -9.10 -44.03 12.01
N THR A 392 -8.23 -44.74 12.73
CA THR A 392 -7.33 -45.74 12.13
C THR A 392 -7.84 -47.15 12.38
N ILE A 393 -8.06 -47.89 11.30
CA ILE A 393 -8.55 -49.27 11.29
C ILE A 393 -7.43 -50.16 10.76
N TYR A 394 -6.94 -51.08 11.58
CA TYR A 394 -5.98 -52.11 11.19
C TYR A 394 -6.76 -53.40 10.97
N GLY A 395 -6.68 -53.98 9.77
CA GLY A 395 -7.51 -55.14 9.42
C GLY A 395 -7.06 -55.94 8.20
N PRO A 396 -7.85 -56.97 7.82
CA PRO A 396 -7.54 -57.82 6.67
C PRO A 396 -7.65 -57.06 5.34
N LYS A 397 -7.26 -57.72 4.24
CA LYS A 397 -7.44 -57.17 2.88
C LYS A 397 -8.92 -57.02 2.56
N LEU A 398 -9.27 -55.90 1.93
CA LEU A 398 -10.63 -55.63 1.47
C LEU A 398 -10.77 -55.92 -0.02
N ASP A 399 -11.90 -56.52 -0.38
CA ASP A 399 -12.34 -56.68 -1.77
C ASP A 399 -13.06 -55.40 -2.26
N LEU A 400 -13.69 -54.64 -1.35
CA LEU A 400 -14.56 -53.51 -1.69
C LEU A 400 -14.50 -52.34 -0.68
N ILE A 401 -14.27 -51.11 -1.16
CA ILE A 401 -14.36 -49.86 -0.38
C ILE A 401 -15.50 -49.00 -0.94
N GLU A 402 -16.50 -48.71 -0.12
CA GLU A 402 -17.62 -47.82 -0.44
C GLU A 402 -17.58 -46.56 0.43
N VAL A 403 -17.48 -45.38 -0.18
CA VAL A 403 -17.46 -44.10 0.55
C VAL A 403 -18.62 -43.23 0.10
N LYS A 404 -19.52 -42.93 1.05
CA LYS A 404 -20.66 -42.03 0.85
C LYS A 404 -20.31 -40.58 1.16
N TYR A 405 -19.56 -40.36 2.24
CA TYR A 405 -19.06 -39.05 2.66
C TYR A 405 -17.74 -39.22 3.40
N GLY A 406 -16.79 -38.31 3.19
CA GLY A 406 -15.53 -38.24 3.94
C GLY A 406 -14.29 -38.60 3.14
N ASN A 407 -13.15 -38.61 3.83
CA ASN A 407 -11.84 -38.91 3.26
C ASN A 407 -11.32 -40.25 3.83
N VAL A 408 -11.00 -41.19 2.94
CA VAL A 408 -10.44 -42.50 3.28
C VAL A 408 -9.06 -42.67 2.68
N ILE A 409 -8.07 -42.99 3.53
CA ILE A 409 -6.75 -43.43 3.11
C ILE A 409 -6.69 -44.95 3.29
N TYR A 410 -6.35 -45.67 2.23
CA TYR A 410 -6.19 -47.11 2.23
C TYR A 410 -4.73 -47.48 1.94
N SER A 411 -4.09 -48.20 2.84
CA SER A 411 -2.67 -48.59 2.74
C SER A 411 -2.53 -50.11 2.69
N ALA A 412 -1.89 -50.62 1.64
CA ALA A 412 -1.67 -52.05 1.48
C ALA A 412 -0.47 -52.38 0.60
N ILE A 413 0.07 -53.59 0.72
CA ILE A 413 1.26 -54.02 -0.05
C ILE A 413 0.88 -54.60 -1.42
N LYS A 414 -0.03 -55.59 -1.45
CA LYS A 414 -0.50 -56.22 -2.70
C LYS A 414 -1.89 -56.84 -2.59
N GLN A 415 -2.82 -56.52 -3.50
CA GLN A 415 -4.15 -57.13 -3.57
C GLN A 415 -4.93 -56.80 -4.85
N ASP A 416 -6.12 -57.39 -4.98
CA ASP A 416 -7.16 -56.93 -5.90
C ASP A 416 -8.16 -56.09 -5.10
N LEU A 417 -8.67 -55.00 -5.65
CA LEU A 417 -9.53 -54.07 -4.92
C LEU A 417 -10.58 -53.44 -5.85
N ALA A 418 -11.81 -53.35 -5.38
CA ALA A 418 -12.83 -52.52 -6.00
C ALA A 418 -13.16 -51.31 -5.12
N ILE A 419 -13.32 -50.15 -5.74
CA ILE A 419 -13.55 -48.86 -5.11
C ILE A 419 -14.81 -48.24 -5.70
N PHE A 420 -15.72 -47.83 -4.82
CA PHE A 420 -16.97 -47.17 -5.19
C PHE A 420 -17.11 -45.90 -4.35
N THR A 421 -16.97 -44.74 -4.97
CA THR A 421 -17.26 -43.43 -4.36
C THR A 421 -18.65 -42.98 -4.80
N THR A 422 -19.59 -42.97 -3.85
CA THR A 422 -21.03 -42.84 -4.14
C THR A 422 -21.66 -41.60 -3.51
N GLY A 423 -20.89 -40.60 -3.09
CA GLY A 423 -21.51 -39.37 -2.58
C GLY A 423 -20.67 -38.11 -2.58
N GLN A 424 -21.39 -37.00 -2.32
CA GLN A 424 -20.93 -35.61 -2.44
C GLN A 424 -19.73 -35.32 -1.54
N ASN A 425 -18.62 -34.86 -2.14
CA ASN A 425 -17.38 -34.50 -1.45
C ASN A 425 -16.70 -35.69 -0.74
N SER A 426 -16.64 -36.84 -1.41
CA SER A 426 -15.89 -38.01 -0.92
C SER A 426 -14.51 -38.10 -1.58
N SER A 427 -13.49 -38.47 -0.82
CA SER A 427 -12.16 -38.70 -1.36
C SER A 427 -11.56 -40.02 -0.88
N ILE A 428 -10.87 -40.72 -1.78
CA ILE A 428 -10.13 -41.94 -1.47
C ILE A 428 -8.70 -41.78 -1.94
N ASN A 429 -7.74 -42.10 -1.08
CA ASN A 429 -6.33 -42.14 -1.43
C ASN A 429 -5.76 -43.55 -1.16
N LEU A 430 -5.16 -44.15 -2.19
CA LEU A 430 -4.41 -45.40 -2.10
C LEU A 430 -2.94 -45.07 -1.84
N SER A 431 -2.52 -45.20 -0.59
CA SER A 431 -1.16 -44.90 -0.16
C SER A 431 -0.26 -46.11 -0.41
N GLY A 432 0.29 -46.15 -1.63
CA GLY A 432 1.24 -47.13 -2.11
C GLY A 432 0.70 -48.55 -2.35
N GLY A 433 1.57 -49.40 -2.90
CA GLY A 433 1.29 -50.82 -3.11
C GLY A 433 1.13 -51.23 -4.58
N ILE A 434 0.92 -52.53 -4.77
CA ILE A 434 0.71 -53.16 -6.09
C ILE A 434 -0.71 -53.72 -6.17
N PHE A 435 -1.51 -53.25 -7.12
CA PHE A 435 -2.87 -53.73 -7.33
C PHE A 435 -2.98 -54.48 -8.65
N ASN A 436 -3.44 -55.74 -8.66
CA ASN A 436 -3.55 -56.45 -9.95
C ASN A 436 -4.81 -55.99 -10.70
N ASN A 437 -5.92 -55.83 -9.99
CA ASN A 437 -7.17 -55.31 -10.54
C ASN A 437 -7.70 -54.20 -9.65
N LEU A 438 -8.01 -53.04 -10.26
CA LEU A 438 -8.60 -51.88 -9.60
C LEU A 438 -9.83 -51.42 -10.37
N ALA A 439 -11.01 -51.61 -9.79
CA ALA A 439 -12.24 -51.04 -10.34
C ALA A 439 -12.58 -49.75 -9.57
N ILE A 440 -12.85 -48.65 -10.27
CA ILE A 440 -13.21 -47.35 -9.69
C ILE A 440 -14.57 -46.93 -10.27
N ASP A 441 -15.56 -46.72 -9.41
CA ASP A 441 -16.82 -46.08 -9.77
C ASP A 441 -16.91 -44.75 -9.01
N ALA A 442 -16.77 -43.63 -9.73
CA ALA A 442 -16.69 -42.28 -9.15
C ALA A 442 -17.82 -41.37 -9.66
N ARG A 443 -18.53 -40.76 -8.70
CA ARG A 443 -19.72 -39.93 -8.94
C ARG A 443 -19.79 -38.75 -7.97
N ASP A 444 -20.55 -37.72 -8.34
CA ASP A 444 -20.99 -36.63 -7.46
C ASP A 444 -19.88 -35.90 -6.68
N ASN A 445 -18.97 -35.18 -7.33
CA ASN A 445 -17.89 -34.42 -6.67
C ASN A 445 -16.97 -35.30 -5.79
N SER A 446 -16.49 -36.41 -6.35
CA SER A 446 -15.59 -37.34 -5.66
C SER A 446 -14.20 -37.38 -6.26
N SER A 447 -13.20 -37.67 -5.43
CA SER A 447 -11.82 -37.86 -5.91
C SER A 447 -11.23 -39.21 -5.49
N VAL A 448 -10.47 -39.82 -6.39
CA VAL A 448 -9.75 -41.07 -6.14
C VAL A 448 -8.32 -40.90 -6.59
N SER A 449 -7.37 -40.95 -5.66
CA SER A 449 -5.94 -40.84 -5.95
C SER A 449 -5.22 -42.14 -5.63
N ALA A 450 -4.43 -42.63 -6.58
CA ALA A 450 -3.57 -43.80 -6.49
C ALA A 450 -2.22 -43.53 -7.17
N ASP A 451 -1.76 -42.28 -7.10
CA ASP A 451 -0.53 -41.76 -7.70
C ASP A 451 0.74 -42.46 -7.18
N GLU A 452 0.77 -42.84 -5.91
CA GLU A 452 1.85 -43.60 -5.28
C GLU A 452 1.79 -45.12 -5.54
N SER A 453 0.77 -45.60 -6.26
CA SER A 453 0.49 -47.03 -6.46
C SER A 453 0.84 -47.51 -7.87
N THR A 454 1.17 -48.80 -8.00
CA THR A 454 1.31 -49.48 -9.30
C THR A 454 0.10 -50.38 -9.52
N VAL A 455 -0.58 -50.25 -10.66
CA VAL A 455 -1.81 -50.99 -10.95
C VAL A 455 -1.73 -51.72 -12.28
N GLU A 456 -2.01 -53.03 -12.30
CA GLU A 456 -1.96 -53.80 -13.55
C GLU A 456 -3.19 -53.52 -14.43
N ASN A 457 -4.41 -53.71 -13.93
CA ASN A 457 -5.62 -53.45 -14.71
C ASN A 457 -6.53 -52.48 -13.98
N VAL A 458 -6.86 -51.35 -14.60
CA VAL A 458 -7.77 -50.34 -14.06
C VAL A 458 -9.04 -50.26 -14.91
N ILE A 459 -10.20 -50.36 -14.26
CA ILE A 459 -11.50 -50.11 -14.88
C ILE A 459 -12.12 -48.90 -14.18
N ILE A 460 -12.41 -47.84 -14.92
CA ILE A 460 -12.99 -46.60 -14.41
C ILE A 460 -14.39 -46.43 -14.98
N ASN A 461 -15.37 -46.21 -14.11
CA ASN A 461 -16.69 -45.70 -14.45
C ASN A 461 -16.86 -44.33 -13.81
N SER A 462 -16.89 -43.28 -14.62
CA SER A 462 -16.79 -41.89 -14.17
C SER A 462 -18.00 -41.10 -14.67
N GLN A 463 -18.90 -40.64 -13.80
CA GLN A 463 -20.19 -40.07 -14.22
C GLN A 463 -20.26 -38.54 -14.20
N THR A 464 -20.08 -37.91 -13.04
CA THR A 464 -20.26 -36.46 -12.84
C THR A 464 -19.27 -35.94 -11.82
N ASP A 465 -18.60 -34.82 -12.12
CA ASP A 465 -17.69 -34.10 -11.20
C ASP A 465 -16.74 -35.04 -10.45
N SER A 466 -15.90 -35.79 -11.17
CA SER A 466 -14.97 -36.73 -10.55
C SER A 466 -13.54 -36.46 -10.96
N ASP A 467 -12.61 -36.61 -10.02
CA ASP A 467 -11.19 -36.40 -10.25
C ASP A 467 -10.41 -37.67 -9.87
N ILE A 468 -9.80 -38.32 -10.85
CA ILE A 468 -9.12 -39.59 -10.65
C ILE A 468 -7.65 -39.44 -11.04
N GLU A 469 -6.76 -39.62 -10.08
CA GLU A 469 -5.31 -39.58 -10.28
C GLU A 469 -4.73 -40.98 -10.10
N LEU A 470 -3.94 -41.45 -11.07
CA LEU A 470 -3.33 -42.77 -11.05
C LEU A 470 -1.82 -42.69 -11.24
N GLY A 471 -1.09 -43.57 -10.57
CA GLY A 471 0.36 -43.72 -10.71
C GLY A 471 0.74 -44.42 -12.01
N THR A 472 1.46 -45.54 -11.88
CA THR A 472 1.85 -46.36 -13.03
C THR A 472 0.80 -47.42 -13.31
N VAL A 473 0.20 -47.40 -14.50
CA VAL A 473 -0.79 -48.40 -14.92
C VAL A 473 -0.28 -49.30 -16.05
N LYS A 474 -0.79 -50.52 -16.17
CA LYS A 474 -0.48 -51.44 -17.29
C LYS A 474 -1.60 -51.45 -18.33
N SER A 475 -2.86 -51.60 -17.92
CA SER A 475 -4.05 -51.43 -18.77
C SER A 475 -5.09 -50.52 -18.13
N LEU A 476 -5.85 -49.79 -18.95
CA LEU A 476 -6.89 -48.86 -18.51
C LEU A 476 -8.13 -49.04 -19.38
N ASP A 477 -9.30 -49.12 -18.76
CA ASP A 477 -10.59 -49.04 -19.43
C ASP A 477 -11.44 -47.96 -18.76
N VAL A 478 -11.71 -46.87 -19.48
CA VAL A 478 -12.49 -45.73 -18.98
C VAL A 478 -13.85 -45.69 -19.66
N THR A 479 -14.90 -45.70 -18.85
CA THR A 479 -16.28 -45.51 -19.28
C THR A 479 -16.82 -44.19 -18.72
N GLN A 480 -17.35 -43.33 -19.60
CA GLN A 480 -18.00 -42.07 -19.26
C GLN A 480 -19.38 -41.96 -19.95
N PRO A 481 -20.35 -41.21 -19.39
CA PRO A 481 -21.68 -41.01 -19.98
C PRO A 481 -21.63 -40.44 -21.41
N GLU A 482 -22.59 -40.84 -22.23
CA GLU A 482 -22.74 -40.34 -23.61
C GLU A 482 -23.23 -38.87 -23.66
N ALA A 483 -23.82 -38.36 -22.58
CA ALA A 483 -24.28 -36.99 -22.44
C ALA A 483 -23.96 -36.43 -21.06
N CYS A 484 -23.39 -35.23 -21.01
CA CYS A 484 -22.96 -34.60 -19.75
C CYS A 484 -24.02 -33.64 -19.22
N PRO A 485 -24.35 -33.69 -17.92
CA PRO A 485 -25.12 -32.65 -17.26
C PRO A 485 -24.41 -31.29 -17.35
N ALA A 486 -25.18 -30.20 -17.38
CA ALA A 486 -24.61 -28.84 -17.46
C ALA A 486 -23.67 -28.57 -16.27
N ASN A 487 -22.44 -28.12 -16.55
CA ASN A 487 -21.37 -27.82 -15.59
C ASN A 487 -20.72 -29.04 -14.89
N ALA A 488 -20.95 -30.27 -15.36
CA ALA A 488 -20.25 -31.44 -14.82
C ALA A 488 -18.94 -31.73 -15.56
N SER A 489 -17.83 -31.99 -14.85
CA SER A 489 -16.54 -32.38 -15.45
C SER A 489 -15.87 -33.59 -14.77
N ALA A 490 -15.48 -34.59 -15.52
CA ALA A 490 -14.81 -35.81 -15.08
C ALA A 490 -13.38 -35.88 -15.63
N LYS A 491 -12.39 -35.85 -14.74
CA LYS A 491 -10.96 -35.85 -15.06
C LYS A 491 -10.32 -37.17 -14.66
N VAL A 492 -9.44 -37.67 -15.52
CA VAL A 492 -8.61 -38.84 -15.25
C VAL A 492 -7.17 -38.51 -15.64
N ASP A 493 -6.30 -38.38 -14.65
CA ASP A 493 -4.88 -38.06 -14.83
C ASP A 493 -4.01 -39.25 -14.44
N LEU A 494 -3.04 -39.60 -15.29
CA LEU A 494 -2.14 -40.74 -15.09
C LEU A 494 -0.68 -40.32 -15.16
N GLN A 495 0.18 -40.84 -14.28
CA GLN A 495 1.61 -40.55 -14.31
C GLN A 495 2.33 -41.29 -15.46
N SER A 496 2.10 -42.61 -15.60
CA SER A 496 2.75 -43.38 -16.68
C SER A 496 1.99 -44.66 -17.04
N VAL A 497 2.23 -45.15 -18.26
CA VAL A 497 1.67 -46.42 -18.76
C VAL A 497 2.82 -47.36 -19.15
N SER A 498 2.93 -48.49 -18.46
CA SER A 498 4.10 -49.38 -18.54
C SER A 498 4.04 -50.40 -19.69
N ALA A 499 2.85 -50.96 -20.02
CA ALA A 499 2.58 -51.75 -21.25
C ALA A 499 1.16 -52.36 -21.25
N GLY A 500 0.25 -51.91 -22.12
CA GLY A 500 -1.05 -52.58 -22.30
C GLY A 500 -2.04 -51.80 -23.15
N THR A 501 -3.28 -52.30 -23.21
CA THR A 501 -4.38 -51.68 -23.96
C THR A 501 -5.06 -50.60 -23.14
N MET A 502 -5.35 -49.48 -23.79
CA MET A 502 -6.06 -48.35 -23.20
C MET A 502 -7.38 -48.19 -23.94
N LEU A 503 -8.50 -48.31 -23.24
CA LEU A 503 -9.84 -48.21 -23.79
C LEU A 503 -10.54 -46.97 -23.22
N TYR A 504 -11.22 -46.22 -24.07
CA TYR A 504 -12.17 -45.18 -23.68
C TYR A 504 -13.49 -45.43 -24.40
N ASN A 505 -14.57 -45.62 -23.64
CA ASN A 505 -15.89 -46.02 -24.14
C ASN A 505 -15.79 -47.15 -25.18
N SER A 506 -15.07 -48.22 -24.81
CA SER A 506 -14.79 -49.41 -25.64
C SER A 506 -13.96 -49.17 -26.92
N LYS A 507 -13.31 -48.01 -27.08
CA LYS A 507 -12.41 -47.70 -28.20
C LYS A 507 -10.97 -47.59 -27.74
N GLU A 508 -10.03 -48.15 -28.51
CA GLU A 508 -8.61 -48.08 -28.20
C GLU A 508 -8.04 -46.66 -28.38
N ILE A 509 -7.33 -46.16 -27.36
CA ILE A 509 -6.65 -44.86 -27.35
C ILE A 509 -5.14 -45.05 -27.12
N LYS A 510 -4.31 -44.07 -27.49
CA LYS A 510 -2.86 -44.09 -27.23
C LYS A 510 -2.56 -43.23 -25.99
N ALA A 511 -1.32 -43.21 -25.51
CA ALA A 511 -0.93 -42.25 -24.47
C ALA A 511 -0.88 -40.82 -25.05
N GLY A 512 -1.53 -39.87 -24.39
CA GLY A 512 -1.61 -38.46 -24.80
C GLY A 512 -2.85 -37.75 -24.22
N THR A 513 -2.91 -36.43 -24.22
CA THR A 513 -4.08 -35.72 -23.67
C THR A 513 -5.30 -35.83 -24.60
N TYR A 514 -6.44 -36.24 -24.04
CA TYR A 514 -7.71 -36.34 -24.76
C TYR A 514 -8.81 -35.52 -24.08
N ASP A 515 -9.48 -34.66 -24.85
CA ASP A 515 -10.72 -34.03 -24.43
C ASP A 515 -11.85 -35.05 -24.56
N ALA A 516 -12.35 -35.51 -23.43
CA ALA A 516 -13.47 -36.43 -23.31
C ALA A 516 -14.80 -35.65 -23.34
N ILE A 517 -15.90 -36.35 -23.62
CA ILE A 517 -17.23 -35.71 -23.75
C ILE A 517 -17.60 -34.99 -22.44
N CYS A 518 -17.27 -35.59 -21.30
CA CYS A 518 -17.53 -35.03 -19.98
C CYS A 518 -16.29 -34.54 -19.24
N GLY A 519 -15.13 -34.35 -19.89
CA GLY A 519 -13.93 -33.83 -19.21
C GLY A 519 -12.64 -34.14 -19.96
N SER A 520 -11.59 -34.62 -19.27
CA SER A 520 -10.28 -34.86 -19.89
C SER A 520 -9.60 -36.13 -19.36
N ILE A 521 -8.83 -36.77 -20.22
CA ILE A 521 -7.92 -37.85 -19.85
C ILE A 521 -6.50 -37.39 -20.17
N THR A 522 -5.66 -37.22 -19.15
CA THR A 522 -4.28 -36.72 -19.30
C THR A 522 -3.27 -37.77 -18.91
N PHE A 523 -2.15 -37.78 -19.62
CA PHE A 523 -1.00 -38.61 -19.29
C PHE A 523 0.17 -37.67 -19.05
N ASP A 524 0.51 -37.50 -17.79
CA ASP A 524 1.56 -36.57 -17.37
C ASP A 524 2.91 -37.27 -17.54
N GLY A 525 3.35 -37.35 -18.80
CA GLY A 525 4.52 -38.10 -19.23
C GLY A 525 5.81 -37.58 -18.61
N LYS A 526 6.13 -38.02 -17.39
CA LYS A 526 7.52 -38.16 -16.96
C LYS A 526 8.01 -39.51 -17.46
N ASN A 527 8.36 -39.54 -18.75
CA ASN A 527 9.23 -40.60 -19.29
C ASN A 527 10.60 -40.56 -18.61
#